data_AF-A0A2E7VU70-F1
#
_entry.id   AF-A0A2E7VU70-F1
#
_cell.length_a   1.000
_cell.length_b   1.000
_cell.length_c   1.000
_cell.angle_alpha   90.00
_cell.angle_beta   90.00
_cell.angle_gamma   90.00
#
_symmetry.space_group_name_H-M   'P 1'
#
loop_
_entity.id
_entity.type
_entity.pdbx_description
1 polymer ?
#
loop_
_entity_poly.entity_id
_entity_poly.type
_entity_poly.pdbx_seq_one_letter_code
_entity_poly.pdbx_strand_id
1 'polypeptide(L)'
;MKIAVIGSGISGLSMCYFLNNTNYDITLFEKENKLGGHTNSYTVNSGVDEGLKIDTGFIVFNDRNYTQFLKIINSLKIPYDNSDMSFSYWNKVKQKGYSGKNLRGLLPNSVLDLGKIVLLKNIYLYTKKFKQDFIKGNLIKYSLYEYFECNKFPKTVVE
;
A
#
# COMPACT_ATOMS: atom_id res chain seq x y z
N MET A 1 29.44 -10.67 15.32
CA MET A 1 28.11 -10.87 15.96
C MET A 1 27.23 -11.63 14.98
N LYS A 2 26.43 -12.60 15.45
CA LYS A 2 25.56 -13.42 14.59
C LYS A 2 24.11 -12.94 14.65
N ILE A 3 23.41 -12.89 13.52
CA ILE A 3 22.03 -12.45 13.39
C ILE A 3 21.24 -13.52 12.65
N ALA A 4 20.14 -13.99 13.26
CA ALA A 4 19.17 -14.85 12.59
C ALA A 4 17.98 -14.00 12.11
N VAL A 5 17.64 -14.11 10.83
CA VAL A 5 16.46 -13.51 10.22
C VAL A 5 15.46 -14.63 9.94
N ILE A 6 14.26 -14.54 10.52
CA ILE A 6 13.21 -15.56 10.36
C ILE A 6 12.15 -15.03 9.39
N GLY A 7 12.03 -15.70 8.25
CA GLY A 7 11.15 -15.34 7.14
C GLY A 7 11.87 -14.53 6.05
N SER A 8 11.69 -14.96 4.80
CA SER A 8 12.27 -14.36 3.60
C SER A 8 11.27 -13.52 2.80
N GLY A 9 10.23 -13.00 3.47
CA GLY A 9 9.41 -11.95 2.89
C GLY A 9 10.23 -10.68 2.58
N ILE A 10 9.59 -9.69 1.95
CA ILE A 10 10.27 -8.43 1.58
C ILE A 10 10.98 -7.75 2.76
N SER A 11 10.44 -7.84 3.98
CA SER A 11 11.07 -7.31 5.19
C SER A 11 12.38 -8.02 5.53
N GLY A 12 12.38 -9.35 5.57
CA GLY A 12 13.56 -10.15 5.88
C GLY A 12 14.65 -10.00 4.81
N LEU A 13 14.26 -10.06 3.53
CA LEU A 13 15.19 -9.86 2.43
C LEU A 13 15.76 -8.44 2.41
N SER A 14 14.95 -7.41 2.67
CA SER A 14 15.44 -6.03 2.75
C SER A 14 16.44 -5.85 3.90
N MET A 15 16.19 -6.48 5.05
CA MET A 15 17.11 -6.46 6.18
C MET A 15 18.44 -7.11 5.82
N CYS A 16 18.41 -8.32 5.25
CA CYS A 16 19.62 -9.00 4.77
C CYS A 16 20.36 -8.16 3.73
N TYR A 17 19.65 -7.55 2.78
CA TYR A 17 20.22 -6.69 1.74
C TYR A 17 21.00 -5.51 2.32
N PHE A 18 20.41 -4.78 3.28
CA PHE A 18 21.09 -3.62 3.89
C PHE A 18 22.23 -4.02 4.82
N LEU A 19 22.11 -5.15 5.52
CA LEU A 19 23.16 -5.62 6.42
C LEU A 19 24.30 -6.35 5.70
N ASN A 20 24.15 -6.72 4.43
CA ASN A 20 25.16 -7.45 3.66
C ASN A 20 26.51 -6.72 3.57
N ASN A 21 26.53 -5.40 3.71
CA ASN A 21 27.74 -4.57 3.68
C ASN A 21 28.33 -4.31 5.09
N THR A 22 27.96 -5.11 6.08
CA THR A 22 28.41 -4.96 7.48
C THR A 22 29.17 -6.20 7.95
N ASN A 23 29.80 -6.14 9.12
CA ASN A 23 30.55 -7.27 9.70
C ASN A 23 29.67 -8.26 10.48
N TYR A 24 28.37 -8.31 10.19
CA TYR A 24 27.45 -9.27 10.81
C TYR A 24 27.41 -10.58 10.04
N ASP A 25 27.42 -11.69 10.79
CA ASP A 25 27.19 -13.03 10.25
C ASP A 25 25.68 -13.30 10.26
N ILE A 26 25.05 -13.28 9.08
CA ILE A 26 23.60 -13.27 8.92
C ILE A 26 23.13 -14.63 8.40
N THR A 27 22.21 -15.27 9.11
CA THR A 27 21.55 -16.50 8.66
C THR A 27 20.05 -16.23 8.44
N LEU A 28 19.57 -16.47 7.22
CA LEU A 28 18.15 -16.34 6.86
C LEU A 28 17.50 -17.73 6.90
N PHE A 29 16.38 -17.84 7.62
CA PHE A 29 15.55 -19.03 7.69
C PHE A 29 14.23 -18.78 6.98
N GLU A 30 13.88 -19.63 6.03
CA GLU A 30 12.59 -19.61 5.35
C GLU A 30 11.95 -21.01 5.47
N LYS A 31 10.64 -21.04 5.69
CA LYS A 31 9.87 -22.27 5.78
C LYS A 31 9.61 -22.87 4.40
N GLU A 32 9.32 -22.02 3.42
CA GLU A 32 9.00 -22.42 2.06
C GLU A 32 10.25 -22.71 1.21
N ASN A 33 10.10 -23.48 0.13
CA ASN A 33 11.20 -23.77 -0.81
C ASN A 33 11.51 -22.58 -1.76
N LYS A 34 10.99 -21.39 -1.47
CA LYS A 34 11.15 -20.19 -2.28
C LYS A 34 11.21 -18.95 -1.38
N LEU A 35 11.95 -17.95 -1.83
CA LEU A 35 12.02 -16.65 -1.16
C LEU A 35 10.86 -15.73 -1.62
N GLY A 36 10.56 -14.70 -0.83
CA GLY A 36 9.67 -13.59 -1.20
C GLY A 36 8.32 -13.58 -0.50
N GLY A 37 7.80 -14.73 -0.07
CA GLY A 37 6.51 -14.82 0.61
C GLY A 37 5.36 -14.27 -0.25
N HIS A 38 4.78 -13.13 0.14
CA HIS A 38 3.70 -12.49 -0.62
C HIS A 38 4.16 -11.86 -1.94
N THR A 39 5.44 -11.49 -2.08
CA THR A 39 5.99 -11.08 -3.39
C THR A 39 6.20 -12.34 -4.22
N ASN A 40 5.30 -12.59 -5.16
CA ASN A 40 5.18 -13.89 -5.81
C ASN A 40 4.84 -13.72 -7.29
N SER A 41 5.69 -14.29 -8.14
CA SER A 41 5.54 -14.29 -9.59
C SER A 41 5.43 -15.73 -10.08
N TYR A 42 4.39 -16.04 -10.84
CA TYR A 42 4.18 -17.34 -11.47
C TYR A 42 4.50 -17.27 -12.95
N THR A 43 5.10 -18.32 -13.48
CA THR A 43 5.19 -18.51 -14.94
C THR A 43 4.05 -19.44 -15.36
N VAL A 44 3.30 -19.04 -16.38
CA VAL A 44 2.27 -19.88 -16.99
C VAL A 44 2.97 -21.04 -17.71
N ASN A 45 2.60 -22.28 -17.36
CA ASN A 45 3.34 -23.47 -17.79
C ASN A 45 2.76 -24.15 -19.04
N SER A 46 1.63 -23.69 -19.58
CA SER A 46 0.98 -24.30 -20.74
C SER A 46 -0.09 -23.40 -21.34
N GLY A 47 -0.38 -23.58 -22.63
CA GLY A 47 -1.48 -22.90 -23.33
C GLY A 47 -1.00 -21.70 -24.14
N VAL A 48 -1.94 -20.85 -24.59
CA VAL A 48 -1.61 -19.70 -25.45
C VAL A 48 -0.73 -18.66 -24.75
N ASP A 49 -0.74 -18.63 -23.42
CA ASP A 49 0.06 -17.71 -22.60
C ASP A 49 1.28 -18.39 -21.96
N GLU A 50 1.70 -19.57 -22.45
CA GLU A 50 2.87 -20.28 -21.92
C GLU A 50 4.13 -19.37 -21.89
N GLY A 51 4.85 -19.39 -20.78
CA GLY A 51 6.00 -18.53 -20.53
C GLY A 51 5.67 -17.14 -19.97
N LEU A 52 4.39 -16.73 -19.95
CA LEU A 52 3.99 -15.46 -19.36
C LEU A 52 4.26 -15.44 -17.85
N LYS A 53 4.91 -14.39 -17.36
CA LYS A 53 5.15 -14.15 -15.93
C LYS A 53 4.07 -13.25 -15.35
N ILE A 54 3.42 -13.70 -14.29
CA ILE A 54 2.29 -13.01 -13.65
C ILE A 54 2.63 -12.80 -12.18
N ASP A 55 2.63 -11.55 -11.73
CA ASP A 55 2.73 -11.21 -10.32
C ASP A 55 1.36 -11.34 -9.65
N THR A 56 1.26 -12.11 -8.56
CA THR A 56 -0.03 -12.42 -7.91
C THR A 56 -0.22 -11.80 -6.54
N GLY A 57 0.82 -11.18 -5.97
CA GLY A 57 0.75 -10.54 -4.65
C GLY A 57 1.10 -9.08 -4.70
N PHE A 58 2.36 -8.77 -4.96
CA PHE A 58 2.84 -7.40 -5.05
C PHE A 58 3.10 -7.01 -6.51
N ILE A 59 2.21 -6.21 -7.09
CA ILE A 59 2.22 -5.89 -8.54
C ILE A 59 2.49 -4.42 -8.84
N VAL A 60 2.41 -3.54 -7.83
CA VAL A 60 2.53 -2.09 -8.01
C VAL A 60 3.07 -1.43 -6.75
N PHE A 61 3.84 -0.35 -6.94
CA PHE A 61 4.31 0.55 -5.89
C PHE A 61 4.19 2.01 -6.38
N ASN A 62 4.41 2.96 -5.48
CA ASN A 62 4.54 4.38 -5.84
C ASN A 62 5.73 5.03 -5.15
N ASP A 63 6.37 5.97 -5.83
CA ASP A 63 7.56 6.70 -5.37
C ASP A 63 7.37 7.43 -4.03
N ARG A 64 6.16 7.95 -3.79
CA ARG A 64 5.82 8.73 -2.59
C ARG A 64 5.80 7.90 -1.31
N ASN A 65 5.22 6.71 -1.36
CA ASN A 65 5.01 5.86 -0.19
C ASN A 65 6.11 4.80 -0.03
N TYR A 66 6.84 4.47 -1.10
CA TYR A 66 7.81 3.37 -1.15
C TYR A 66 9.25 3.85 -1.33
N THR A 67 9.62 4.95 -0.67
CA THR A 67 10.94 5.59 -0.84
C THR A 67 12.12 4.64 -0.57
N GLN A 68 12.02 3.80 0.46
CA GLN A 68 13.07 2.83 0.81
C GLN A 68 13.14 1.66 -0.18
N PHE A 69 11.99 1.18 -0.63
CA PHE A 69 11.93 0.12 -1.66
C PHE A 69 12.49 0.63 -3.00
N LEU A 70 12.18 1.88 -3.37
CA LEU A 70 12.72 2.50 -4.58
C LEU A 70 14.26 2.58 -4.56
N LYS A 71 14.87 2.80 -3.39
CA LYS A 71 16.34 2.75 -3.26
C LYS A 71 16.89 1.37 -3.62
N ILE A 72 16.24 0.29 -3.19
CA ILE A 72 16.63 -1.09 -3.51
C ILE A 72 16.43 -1.39 -5.00
N ILE A 73 15.29 -1.01 -5.57
CA ILE A 73 15.00 -1.19 -6.99
C ILE A 73 16.05 -0.48 -7.85
N ASN A 74 16.39 0.77 -7.51
CA ASN A 74 17.38 1.55 -8.23
C ASN A 74 18.80 0.99 -8.07
N SER A 75 19.19 0.53 -6.87
CA SER A 75 20.52 -0.04 -6.64
C SER A 75 20.70 -1.38 -7.35
N LEU A 76 19.64 -2.19 -7.45
CA LEU A 76 19.61 -3.43 -8.21
C LEU A 76 19.39 -3.20 -9.72
N LYS A 77 19.12 -1.97 -10.15
CA LYS A 77 18.81 -1.60 -11.54
C LYS A 77 17.65 -2.41 -12.12
N ILE A 78 16.63 -2.68 -11.31
CA ILE A 78 15.42 -3.40 -11.73
C ILE A 78 14.52 -2.43 -12.52
N PRO A 79 14.12 -2.75 -13.77
CA PRO A 79 13.23 -1.91 -14.55
C PRO A 79 11.81 -1.94 -13.97
N TYR A 80 11.08 -0.84 -14.15
CA TYR A 80 9.67 -0.72 -13.84
C TYR A 80 9.01 0.29 -14.78
N ASP A 81 7.71 0.11 -15.02
CA ASP A 81 6.93 0.94 -15.94
C ASP A 81 5.85 1.74 -15.21
N ASN A 82 5.43 2.83 -15.86
CA ASN A 82 4.27 3.59 -15.40
C ASN A 82 2.99 2.76 -15.56
N SER A 83 2.16 2.74 -14.52
CA SER A 83 0.86 2.05 -14.53
C SER A 83 -0.24 3.00 -14.03
N ASP A 84 -1.36 3.06 -14.76
CA ASP A 84 -2.57 3.79 -14.35
C ASP A 84 -3.46 2.87 -13.50
N MET A 85 -3.12 2.74 -12.23
CA MET A 85 -3.93 2.03 -11.25
C MET A 85 -4.95 2.97 -10.62
N SER A 86 -6.22 2.64 -10.76
CA SER A 86 -7.32 3.36 -10.12
C SER A 86 -8.24 2.40 -9.36
N PHE A 87 -8.86 2.92 -8.31
CA PHE A 87 -9.86 2.17 -7.55
C PHE A 87 -11.26 2.54 -8.03
N SER A 88 -12.12 1.52 -8.16
CA SER A 88 -13.56 1.70 -8.37
C SER A 88 -14.34 0.72 -7.50
N TYR A 89 -15.49 1.18 -7.03
CA TYR A 89 -16.42 0.37 -6.25
C TYR A 89 -17.82 0.46 -6.85
N TRP A 90 -18.54 -0.66 -6.83
CA TRP A 90 -19.94 -0.75 -7.22
C TRP A 90 -20.73 -1.60 -6.22
N ASN A 91 -21.84 -1.05 -5.73
CA ASN A 91 -22.79 -1.75 -4.89
C ASN A 91 -24.08 -2.00 -5.68
N LYS A 92 -24.34 -3.28 -6.01
CA LYS A 92 -25.52 -3.68 -6.78
C LYS A 92 -26.85 -3.43 -6.06
N VAL A 93 -26.89 -3.63 -4.74
CA VAL A 93 -28.13 -3.45 -3.94
C VAL A 93 -28.50 -1.97 -3.84
N LYS A 94 -27.52 -1.11 -3.57
CA LYS A 94 -27.72 0.34 -3.47
C LYS A 94 -27.73 1.06 -4.82
N GLN A 95 -27.40 0.36 -5.92
CA GLN A 95 -27.23 0.92 -7.26
C GLN A 95 -26.31 2.15 -7.26
N LYS A 96 -25.20 2.08 -6.53
CA LYS A 96 -24.26 3.18 -6.33
C LYS A 96 -22.83 2.71 -6.56
N GLY A 97 -22.07 3.53 -7.26
CA GLY A 97 -20.63 3.37 -7.41
C GLY A 97 -19.87 4.67 -7.25
N TYR A 98 -18.55 4.54 -7.28
CA TYR A 98 -17.61 5.65 -7.45
C TYR A 98 -16.26 5.11 -7.92
N SER A 99 -15.43 5.99 -8.49
CA SER A 99 -14.03 5.71 -8.79
C SER A 99 -13.15 6.91 -8.44
N GLY A 100 -11.89 6.63 -8.11
CA GLY A 100 -10.91 7.66 -7.75
C GLY A 100 -10.27 8.38 -8.94
N LYS A 101 -10.64 8.02 -10.18
CA LYS A 101 -9.92 8.47 -11.39
C LYS A 101 -10.14 9.94 -11.75
N ASN A 102 -11.36 10.46 -11.56
CA ASN A 102 -11.70 11.85 -11.87
C ASN A 102 -13.00 12.27 -11.16
N LEU A 103 -13.38 13.54 -11.30
CA LEU A 103 -14.61 14.10 -10.70
C LEU A 103 -15.89 13.35 -11.11
N ARG A 104 -15.99 12.88 -12.37
CA ARG A 104 -17.12 12.07 -12.84
C ARG A 104 -17.14 10.69 -12.16
N GLY A 105 -15.97 10.13 -11.89
CA GLY A 105 -15.81 8.92 -11.10
C GLY A 105 -16.24 9.11 -9.65
N LEU A 106 -15.87 10.22 -9.02
CA LEU A 106 -16.24 10.53 -7.64
C LEU A 106 -17.75 10.80 -7.51
N LEU A 107 -18.35 11.46 -8.51
CA LEU A 107 -19.76 11.87 -8.55
C LEU A 107 -20.49 11.31 -9.81
N PRO A 108 -20.68 9.98 -9.92
CA PRO A 108 -21.16 9.35 -11.16
C PRO A 108 -22.64 9.59 -11.46
N ASN A 109 -23.47 9.85 -10.44
CA ASN A 109 -24.92 9.98 -10.61
C ASN A 109 -25.40 11.44 -10.61
N SER A 110 -24.69 12.36 -9.96
CA SER A 110 -25.00 13.80 -9.94
C SER A 110 -23.88 14.58 -9.26
N VAL A 111 -23.60 15.79 -9.73
CA VAL A 111 -22.66 16.73 -9.10
C VAL A 111 -23.25 17.31 -7.79
N LEU A 112 -24.54 17.12 -7.53
CA LEU A 112 -25.27 17.64 -6.36
C LEU A 112 -25.51 16.57 -5.27
N ASP A 113 -24.78 15.46 -5.28
CA ASP A 113 -24.83 14.48 -4.18
C ASP A 113 -24.22 15.10 -2.91
N LEU A 114 -25.06 15.80 -2.14
CA LEU A 114 -24.70 16.49 -0.91
C LEU A 114 -23.99 15.56 0.09
N GLY A 115 -24.44 14.30 0.18
CA GLY A 115 -23.81 13.31 1.06
C GLY A 115 -22.37 13.02 0.65
N LYS A 116 -22.12 12.80 -0.65
CA LYS A 116 -20.75 12.60 -1.16
C LYS A 116 -19.90 13.87 -1.07
N ILE A 117 -20.45 15.05 -1.34
CA ILE A 117 -19.71 16.31 -1.19
C ILE A 117 -19.27 16.49 0.26
N VAL A 118 -20.18 16.28 1.22
CA VAL A 118 -19.87 16.35 2.65
C VAL A 118 -18.82 15.30 3.04
N LEU A 119 -18.93 14.07 2.54
CA LEU A 119 -17.93 13.03 2.75
C LEU A 119 -16.55 13.46 2.24
N LEU A 120 -16.45 13.91 0.98
CA LEU A 120 -15.18 14.34 0.37
C LEU A 120 -14.58 15.55 1.11
N LYS A 121 -15.42 16.51 1.50
CA LYS A 121 -15.03 17.64 2.33
C LYS A 121 -14.48 17.17 3.67
N ASN A 122 -15.17 16.24 4.34
CA ASN A 122 -14.73 15.70 5.61
C ASN A 122 -13.39 14.96 5.46
N ILE A 123 -13.26 14.05 4.50
CA ILE A 123 -11.99 13.36 4.21
C ILE A 123 -10.85 14.39 4.06
N TYR A 124 -11.03 15.42 3.22
CA TYR A 124 -10.01 16.45 3.04
C TYR A 124 -9.65 17.17 4.35
N LEU A 125 -10.65 17.67 5.07
CA LEU A 125 -10.45 18.44 6.31
C LEU A 125 -9.75 17.61 7.38
N TYR A 126 -10.22 16.38 7.59
CA TYR A 126 -9.76 15.51 8.66
C TYR A 126 -8.41 14.86 8.32
N THR A 127 -8.12 14.52 7.06
CA THR A 127 -6.77 14.13 6.64
C THR A 127 -5.77 15.29 6.80
N LYS A 128 -6.18 16.53 6.51
CA LYS A 128 -5.32 17.71 6.72
C LYS A 128 -5.00 17.93 8.19
N LYS A 129 -6.00 17.84 9.07
CA LYS A 129 -5.81 17.90 10.53
C LYS A 129 -4.90 16.79 11.03
N PHE A 130 -5.17 15.54 10.63
CA PHE A 130 -4.35 14.38 10.98
C PHE A 130 -2.88 14.59 10.60
N LYS A 131 -2.61 15.05 9.37
CA LYS A 131 -1.25 15.32 8.91
C LYS A 131 -0.55 16.41 9.74
N GLN A 132 -1.27 17.47 10.12
CA GLN A 132 -0.72 18.54 10.97
C GLN A 132 -0.39 18.03 12.37
N ASP A 133 -1.29 17.25 12.96
CA ASP A 133 -1.08 16.66 14.29
C ASP A 133 0.06 15.63 14.27
N PHE A 134 0.20 14.85 13.19
CA PHE A 134 1.33 13.94 12.97
C PHE A 134 2.66 14.69 12.96
N ILE A 135 2.77 15.76 12.15
CA ILE A 135 4.00 16.56 12.04
C ILE A 135 4.37 17.22 13.38
N LYS A 136 3.38 17.60 14.19
CA LYS A 136 3.59 18.15 15.53
C LYS A 136 3.99 17.11 16.59
N GLY A 137 3.99 15.82 16.25
CA GLY A 137 4.24 14.73 17.20
C GLY A 137 3.09 14.44 18.15
N ASN A 138 1.90 14.99 17.89
CA ASN A 138 0.74 14.88 18.78
C ASN A 138 0.06 13.50 18.73
N LEU A 139 0.47 12.61 17.83
CA LEU A 139 -0.16 11.31 17.59
C LEU A 139 0.48 10.14 18.35
N ILE A 140 1.66 10.32 18.93
CA ILE A 140 2.49 9.22 19.47
C ILE A 140 1.77 8.44 20.60
N LYS A 141 0.82 9.08 21.28
CA LYS A 141 0.09 8.52 22.44
C LYS A 141 -1.21 7.79 22.07
N TYR A 142 -1.61 7.80 20.80
CA TYR A 142 -2.91 7.29 20.38
C TYR A 142 -2.74 6.22 19.30
N SER A 143 -3.52 5.14 19.40
CA SER A 143 -3.87 4.37 18.21
C SER A 143 -4.66 5.25 17.23
N LEU A 144 -4.71 4.84 15.95
CA LEU A 144 -5.44 5.59 14.95
C LEU A 144 -6.93 5.74 15.30
N TYR A 145 -7.52 4.69 15.88
CA TYR A 145 -8.91 4.69 16.32
C TYR A 145 -9.14 5.64 17.51
N GLU A 146 -8.30 5.58 18.54
CA GLU A 146 -8.39 6.50 19.68
C GLU A 146 -8.23 7.96 19.26
N TYR A 147 -7.33 8.24 18.31
CA TYR A 147 -7.18 9.58 17.77
C TYR A 147 -8.46 10.08 17.09
N PHE A 148 -9.12 9.24 16.30
CA PHE A 148 -10.38 9.59 15.64
C PHE A 148 -11.49 9.88 16.64
N GLU A 149 -11.64 9.04 17.67
CA GLU A 149 -12.63 9.20 18.73
C GLU A 149 -12.37 10.48 19.55
N CYS A 150 -11.13 10.69 20.03
CA CYS A 150 -10.77 11.86 20.83
C CYS A 150 -10.96 13.18 20.05
N ASN A 151 -10.74 13.17 18.74
CA ASN A 151 -10.91 14.34 17.88
C ASN A 151 -12.31 14.43 17.24
N LYS A 152 -13.25 13.56 17.65
CA LYS A 152 -14.65 13.53 17.18
C LYS A 152 -14.74 13.50 15.66
N PHE A 153 -13.97 12.62 15.02
CA PHE A 153 -14.07 12.41 13.58
C PHE A 153 -15.47 11.88 13.24
N PRO A 154 -16.11 12.38 12.17
CA PRO A 154 -17.43 11.92 11.79
C PRO A 154 -17.35 10.46 11.35
N LYS A 155 -18.34 9.66 11.77
CA LYS A 155 -18.44 8.24 11.43
C LYS A 155 -18.29 7.97 9.94
N THR A 156 -18.82 8.85 9.10
CA THR A 156 -18.70 8.75 7.64
C THR A 156 -17.26 8.71 7.09
N VAL A 157 -16.28 9.15 7.88
CA VAL A 157 -14.85 9.12 7.52
C VAL A 157 -14.12 7.92 8.14
N VAL A 158 -14.64 7.39 9.24
CA VAL A 158 -14.02 6.32 10.04
C VAL A 158 -14.57 4.94 9.67
N GLU A 159 -15.87 4.87 9.36
CA GLU A 159 -16.65 3.68 8.94
C GLU A 159 -16.88 3.68 7.42
#